data_AF-A0A8C8E1C4-F1
#
_entry.id   AF-A0A8C8E1C4-F1
#
_cell.length_a   1.000
_cell.length_b   1.000
_cell.length_c   1.000
_cell.angle_alpha   90.00
_cell.angle_beta   90.00
_cell.angle_gamma   90.00
#
_symmetry.space_group_name_H-M   'P 1'
#
loop_
_entity.id
_entity.type
_entity.pdbx_description
1 polymer ?
#
loop_
_entity_poly.entity_id
_entity_poly.type
_entity_poly.pdbx_seq_one_letter_code
_entity_poly.pdbx_strand_id
1 'polypeptide(L)'
;MWAGLTLLLALCLLHGGGAESEGGGPRCQPPPAWKIGEVDPMKESMGRVTVVALLKNSSCVRRLDGLHKKLEGQGLKDVVYMVVNHHEAQAQRLHPLLEERLSQNIALYKQHEHQPDVWSTLNGEKDDFFIYDRCGRLTHHLSLPYNIIGHGHVEQAIKEAYCHRVCGECSFEVHTTLSLIPEAHTSLPTSITLETDDGHSCQTNILRLVN
;
A
#
# COMPACT_ATOMS: atom_id res chain seq x y z
N MET A 1 50.56 -8.18 42.45
CA MET A 1 49.30 -7.41 42.55
C MET A 1 48.89 -6.89 41.17
N TRP A 2 48.40 -7.71 40.25
CA TRP A 2 47.75 -7.25 39.01
C TRP A 2 46.63 -8.23 38.68
N ALA A 3 45.56 -8.17 39.47
CA ALA A 3 44.28 -8.78 39.16
C ALA A 3 43.37 -7.68 38.63
N GLY A 4 42.77 -7.90 37.47
CA GLY A 4 41.69 -7.04 36.97
C GLY A 4 42.01 -6.37 35.65
N LEU A 5 41.99 -7.12 34.54
CA LEU A 5 41.73 -6.54 33.22
C LEU A 5 41.29 -7.59 32.20
N THR A 6 40.47 -8.56 32.60
CA THR A 6 39.93 -9.59 31.68
C THR A 6 38.46 -9.89 31.95
N LEU A 7 37.62 -8.86 32.08
CA LEU A 7 36.17 -9.06 32.15
C LEU A 7 35.37 -7.90 31.53
N LEU A 8 35.69 -7.50 30.30
CA LEU A 8 34.88 -6.53 29.55
C LEU A 8 34.76 -6.87 28.04
N LEU A 9 34.86 -8.15 27.67
CA LEU A 9 34.74 -8.60 26.27
C LEU A 9 33.54 -9.54 26.00
N ALA A 10 32.59 -9.63 26.93
CA ALA A 10 31.45 -10.56 26.80
C ALA A 10 30.06 -9.87 26.85
N LEU A 11 29.96 -8.58 26.50
CA LEU A 11 28.67 -7.86 26.50
C LEU A 11 28.26 -7.24 25.15
N CYS A 12 28.93 -7.55 24.04
CA CYS A 12 28.58 -6.97 22.73
C CYS A 12 27.82 -7.93 21.78
N LEU A 13 27.47 -9.15 22.21
CA LEU A 13 26.73 -10.11 21.38
C LEU A 13 25.21 -10.11 21.59
N LEU A 14 24.66 -9.07 22.22
CA LEU A 14 23.23 -8.77 22.18
C LEU A 14 22.98 -7.54 21.30
N HIS A 15 23.47 -7.59 20.07
CA HIS A 15 22.75 -6.94 18.97
C HIS A 15 21.64 -7.94 18.61
N GLY A 16 20.53 -7.92 19.34
CA GLY A 16 19.51 -6.93 19.02
C GLY A 16 18.96 -7.32 17.66
N GLY A 17 18.15 -8.39 17.65
CA GLY A 17 17.30 -8.72 16.51
C GLY A 17 16.30 -7.59 16.34
N GLY A 18 16.74 -6.52 15.68
CA GLY A 18 15.84 -5.56 15.08
C GLY A 18 15.14 -6.31 13.96
N ALA A 19 13.85 -6.61 14.16
CA ALA A 19 12.98 -6.74 13.00
C ALA A 19 13.20 -5.46 12.20
N GLU A 20 13.74 -5.61 11.00
CA GLU A 20 13.85 -4.53 10.05
C GLU A 20 12.44 -3.97 9.85
N SER A 21 12.21 -2.78 10.37
CA SER A 21 10.94 -2.09 10.22
C SER A 21 10.74 -1.83 8.73
N GLU A 22 9.59 -2.22 8.20
CA GLU A 22 9.05 -1.63 6.98
C GLU A 22 9.26 -0.11 7.03
N GLY A 23 9.69 0.48 5.90
CA GLY A 23 10.40 1.75 5.79
C GLY A 23 9.84 2.89 6.66
N GLY A 24 10.76 3.60 7.31
CA GLY A 24 10.53 4.63 8.34
C GLY A 24 9.87 5.94 7.89
N GLY A 25 8.87 5.88 7.00
CA GLY A 25 7.95 6.98 6.76
C GLY A 25 6.94 7.16 7.90
N PRO A 26 6.31 8.34 8.04
CA PRO A 26 5.34 8.58 9.09
C PRO A 26 4.04 7.80 8.80
N ARG A 27 3.93 6.61 9.41
CA ARG A 27 2.74 5.75 9.30
C ARG A 27 1.48 6.52 9.73
N CYS A 28 0.38 6.26 9.05
CA CYS A 28 -0.95 6.82 9.27
C CYS A 28 -1.08 8.34 9.13
N GLN A 29 -0.19 8.94 8.35
CA GLN A 29 -0.29 10.33 7.91
C GLN A 29 -0.81 10.42 6.46
N PRO A 30 -1.49 11.50 6.07
CA PRO A 30 -1.79 11.76 4.66
C PRO A 30 -0.50 11.94 3.85
N PRO A 31 -0.51 11.72 2.52
CA PRO A 31 0.62 12.03 1.68
C PRO A 31 0.94 13.53 1.72
N PRO A 32 2.20 13.92 1.49
CA PRO A 32 2.50 15.31 1.13
C PRO A 32 1.71 15.70 -0.12
N ALA A 33 1.40 16.99 -0.30
CA ALA A 33 0.61 17.44 -1.44
C ALA A 33 1.39 17.26 -2.75
N TRP A 34 0.84 16.51 -3.70
CA TRP A 34 1.40 16.32 -5.04
C TRP A 34 0.30 16.22 -6.11
N LYS A 35 0.63 16.55 -7.35
CA LYS A 35 -0.29 16.57 -8.50
C LYS A 35 0.42 16.18 -9.78
N ILE A 36 -0.36 15.82 -10.79
CA ILE A 36 0.10 15.64 -12.17
C ILE A 36 -0.71 16.60 -13.04
N GLY A 37 -0.09 17.70 -13.44
CA GLY A 37 -0.80 18.84 -14.01
C GLY A 37 -1.86 19.36 -13.03
N GLU A 38 -3.13 19.38 -13.45
CA GLU A 38 -4.25 19.82 -12.62
C GLU A 38 -4.90 18.69 -11.80
N VAL A 39 -4.51 17.44 -12.05
CA VAL A 39 -5.10 16.26 -11.40
C VAL A 39 -4.45 16.04 -10.04
N ASP A 40 -5.29 15.76 -9.05
CA ASP A 40 -4.90 15.30 -7.71
C ASP A 40 -5.32 13.83 -7.56
N PRO A 41 -4.42 12.87 -7.88
CA PRO A 41 -4.78 11.46 -7.94
C PRO A 41 -5.25 10.91 -6.59
N MET A 42 -4.67 11.39 -5.48
CA MET A 42 -5.00 10.93 -4.13
C MET A 42 -6.42 11.34 -3.71
N LYS A 43 -6.89 12.49 -4.18
CA LYS A 43 -8.27 12.92 -3.93
C LYS A 43 -9.29 12.03 -4.65
N GLU A 44 -8.98 11.61 -5.88
CA GLU A 44 -9.86 10.75 -6.70
C GLU A 44 -9.90 9.30 -6.20
N SER A 45 -8.91 8.89 -5.41
CA SER A 45 -8.82 7.52 -4.88
C SER A 45 -9.41 7.34 -3.48
N MET A 46 -9.93 8.40 -2.86
CA MET A 46 -10.60 8.33 -1.55
C MET A 46 -11.72 7.28 -1.54
N GLY A 47 -11.85 6.58 -0.42
CA GLY A 47 -12.75 5.44 -0.24
C GLY A 47 -12.18 4.10 -0.71
N ARG A 48 -11.00 4.09 -1.36
CA ARG A 48 -10.35 2.87 -1.87
C ARG A 48 -8.92 2.76 -1.36
N VAL A 49 -8.45 1.52 -1.19
CA VAL A 49 -7.02 1.30 -0.97
C VAL A 49 -6.27 1.72 -2.22
N THR A 50 -5.19 2.48 -2.03
CA THR A 50 -4.42 3.06 -3.14
C THR A 50 -2.98 2.60 -3.09
N VAL A 51 -2.48 2.09 -4.20
CA VAL A 51 -1.09 1.67 -4.41
C VAL A 51 -0.44 2.67 -5.35
N VAL A 52 0.53 3.43 -4.85
CA VAL A 52 1.37 4.31 -5.67
C VAL A 52 2.74 3.67 -5.83
N ALA A 53 3.15 3.44 -7.08
CA ALA A 53 4.42 2.82 -7.42
C ALA A 53 5.32 3.78 -8.23
N LEU A 54 6.57 3.96 -7.78
CA LEU A 54 7.55 4.83 -8.43
C LEU A 54 8.37 4.04 -9.45
N LEU A 55 7.82 3.82 -10.66
CA LEU A 55 8.41 2.92 -11.65
C LEU A 55 8.88 3.67 -12.91
N LYS A 56 10.03 3.27 -13.45
CA LYS A 56 10.54 3.79 -14.74
C LYS A 56 10.86 2.74 -15.80
N ASN A 57 10.71 1.45 -15.46
CA ASN A 57 11.09 0.32 -16.32
C ASN A 57 9.90 -0.60 -16.63
N SER A 58 9.84 -1.10 -17.87
CA SER A 58 8.75 -1.98 -18.35
C SER A 58 8.68 -3.32 -17.60
N SER A 59 9.79 -3.83 -17.07
CA SER A 59 9.82 -5.05 -16.27
C SER A 59 9.05 -4.91 -14.95
N CYS A 60 9.25 -3.81 -14.23
CA CYS A 60 8.58 -3.55 -12.95
C CYS A 60 7.09 -3.34 -13.16
N VAL A 61 6.75 -2.58 -14.21
CA VAL A 61 5.38 -2.32 -14.65
C VAL A 61 4.63 -3.62 -14.97
N ARG A 62 5.23 -4.54 -15.74
CA ARG A 62 4.64 -5.86 -16.01
C ARG A 62 4.45 -6.72 -14.76
N ARG A 63 5.38 -6.65 -13.80
CA ARG A 63 5.28 -7.36 -12.53
C ARG A 63 4.14 -6.81 -11.68
N LEU A 64 3.97 -5.49 -11.66
CA LEU A 64 2.87 -4.83 -10.98
C LEU A 64 1.52 -5.22 -11.59
N ASP A 65 1.42 -5.23 -12.92
CA ASP A 65 0.23 -5.68 -13.64
C ASP A 65 -0.14 -7.13 -13.31
N GLY A 66 0.85 -8.03 -13.26
CA GLY A 66 0.66 -9.41 -12.82
C GLY A 66 0.19 -9.52 -11.36
N LEU A 67 0.75 -8.70 -10.46
CA LEU A 67 0.33 -8.66 -9.06
C LEU A 67 -1.10 -8.13 -8.92
N HIS A 68 -1.46 -7.06 -9.63
CA HIS A 68 -2.81 -6.51 -9.67
C HIS A 68 -3.83 -7.58 -10.09
N LYS A 69 -3.61 -8.23 -11.23
CA LYS A 69 -4.48 -9.32 -11.74
C LYS A 69 -4.58 -10.49 -10.75
N LYS A 70 -3.47 -10.86 -10.11
CA LYS A 70 -3.45 -11.91 -9.08
C LYS A 70 -4.36 -11.53 -7.91
N LEU A 71 -4.27 -10.31 -7.40
CA LEU A 71 -5.04 -9.87 -6.24
C LEU A 71 -6.52 -9.65 -6.57
N GLU A 72 -6.81 -9.09 -7.74
CA GLU A 72 -8.17 -8.98 -8.25
C GLU A 72 -8.82 -10.37 -8.39
N GLY A 73 -8.10 -11.35 -8.94
CA GLY A 73 -8.54 -12.74 -9.02
C GLY A 73 -8.69 -13.44 -7.66
N GLN A 74 -8.07 -12.90 -6.60
CA GLN A 74 -8.25 -13.34 -5.21
C GLN A 74 -9.41 -12.61 -4.50
N GLY A 75 -10.12 -11.71 -5.18
CA GLY A 75 -11.27 -10.99 -4.62
C GLY A 75 -10.93 -9.63 -3.99
N LEU A 76 -9.68 -9.17 -4.06
CA LEU A 76 -9.31 -7.80 -3.66
C LEU A 76 -9.70 -6.85 -4.79
N LYS A 77 -10.99 -6.51 -4.83
CA LYS A 77 -11.57 -5.56 -5.78
C LYS A 77 -11.42 -4.13 -5.27
N ASP A 78 -11.64 -3.15 -6.14
CA ASP A 78 -11.65 -1.73 -5.78
C ASP A 78 -10.35 -1.20 -5.14
N VAL A 79 -9.21 -1.82 -5.47
CA VAL A 79 -7.87 -1.30 -5.17
C VAL A 79 -7.39 -0.46 -6.35
N VAL A 80 -6.96 0.76 -6.10
CA VAL A 80 -6.44 1.68 -7.11
C VAL A 80 -4.95 1.49 -7.27
N TYR A 81 -4.48 1.26 -8.49
CA TYR A 81 -3.05 1.16 -8.80
C TYR A 81 -2.64 2.34 -9.66
N MET A 82 -1.60 3.04 -9.20
CA MET A 82 -1.04 4.22 -9.86
C MET A 82 0.47 4.02 -10.03
N VAL A 83 0.97 4.28 -11.23
CA VAL A 83 2.40 4.32 -11.53
C VAL A 83 2.77 5.77 -11.82
N VAL A 84 3.72 6.32 -11.07
CA VAL A 84 4.29 7.64 -11.36
C VAL A 84 5.63 7.44 -12.07
N ASN A 85 5.70 7.72 -13.37
CA ASN A 85 6.94 7.62 -14.12
C ASN A 85 7.93 8.72 -13.70
N HIS A 86 9.22 8.39 -13.66
CA HIS A 86 10.28 9.32 -13.25
C HIS A 86 10.38 10.51 -14.22
N HIS A 87 10.69 11.71 -13.73
CA HIS A 87 10.72 12.94 -14.53
C HIS A 87 11.94 13.03 -15.49
N GLU A 88 12.96 12.19 -15.34
CA GLU A 88 14.16 12.21 -16.20
C GLU A 88 13.85 11.96 -17.69
N ALA A 89 14.59 12.63 -18.58
CA ALA A 89 14.36 12.59 -20.02
C ALA A 89 14.30 11.16 -20.60
N GLN A 90 15.11 10.22 -20.10
CA GLN A 90 15.10 8.84 -20.57
C GLN A 90 13.80 8.12 -20.18
N ALA A 91 13.35 8.24 -18.93
CA ALA A 91 12.12 7.63 -18.45
C ALA A 91 10.88 8.22 -19.16
N GLN A 92 10.91 9.52 -19.42
CA GLN A 92 9.88 10.24 -20.16
C GLN A 92 9.77 9.78 -21.63
N ARG A 93 10.90 9.48 -22.28
CA ARG A 93 10.93 8.89 -23.63
C ARG A 93 10.37 7.47 -23.66
N LEU A 94 10.59 6.70 -22.59
CA LEU A 94 10.10 5.33 -22.47
C LEU A 94 8.65 5.23 -21.99
N HIS A 95 8.01 6.35 -21.62
CA HIS A 95 6.63 6.37 -21.12
C HIS A 95 5.62 5.63 -22.02
N PRO A 96 5.60 5.82 -23.36
CA PRO A 96 4.66 5.09 -24.22
C PRO A 96 4.85 3.57 -24.17
N LEU A 97 6.09 3.11 -23.98
CA LEU A 97 6.39 1.68 -23.83
C LEU A 97 5.91 1.14 -22.47
N LEU A 98 5.84 1.97 -21.43
CA LEU A 98 5.25 1.56 -20.16
C LEU A 98 3.73 1.44 -20.29
N GLU A 99 3.10 2.39 -20.99
CA GLU A 99 1.66 2.43 -21.23
C GLU A 99 1.18 1.19 -21.99
N GLU A 100 1.89 0.78 -23.05
CA GLU A 100 1.59 -0.45 -23.82
C GLU A 100 1.61 -1.73 -22.96
N ARG A 101 2.33 -1.72 -21.83
CA ARG A 101 2.54 -2.89 -20.97
C ARG A 101 1.57 -2.97 -19.79
N LEU A 102 0.84 -1.90 -19.49
CA LEU A 102 -0.12 -1.84 -18.40
C LEU A 102 -1.52 -2.22 -18.87
N SER A 103 -2.27 -2.91 -18.02
CA SER A 103 -3.71 -3.04 -18.23
C SER A 103 -4.41 -1.70 -18.02
N GLN A 104 -5.59 -1.52 -18.61
CA GLN A 104 -6.38 -0.29 -18.53
C GLN A 104 -6.77 0.13 -17.09
N ASN A 105 -6.67 -0.78 -16.11
CA ASN A 105 -7.04 -0.55 -14.72
C ASN A 105 -5.87 -0.03 -13.84
N ILE A 106 -4.70 0.23 -14.43
CA ILE A 106 -3.56 0.84 -13.75
C ILE A 106 -3.31 2.22 -14.36
N ALA A 107 -3.48 3.27 -13.57
CA ALA A 107 -3.21 4.63 -14.00
C ALA A 107 -1.69 4.83 -14.15
N LEU A 108 -1.25 5.34 -15.30
CA LEU A 108 0.14 5.68 -15.55
C LEU A 108 0.28 7.19 -15.69
N TYR A 109 0.97 7.82 -14.75
CA TYR A 109 1.18 9.25 -14.73
C TYR A 109 2.55 9.63 -15.28
N LYS A 110 2.52 10.57 -16.23
CA LYS A 110 3.72 11.23 -16.77
C LYS A 110 3.90 12.56 -16.04
N GLN A 111 5.03 12.74 -15.37
CA GLN A 111 5.36 14.05 -14.79
C GLN A 111 5.71 15.06 -15.89
N HIS A 112 5.19 16.29 -15.78
CA HIS A 112 5.53 17.39 -16.67
C HIS A 112 6.94 17.94 -16.40
N GLU A 113 7.54 18.65 -17.37
CA GLU A 113 8.92 19.13 -17.26
C GLU A 113 9.14 20.19 -16.16
N HIS A 114 8.11 20.99 -15.85
CA HIS A 114 8.20 22.13 -14.93
C HIS A 114 7.43 21.94 -13.61
N GLN A 115 6.84 20.76 -13.39
CA GLN A 115 6.17 20.49 -12.11
C GLN A 115 7.20 20.05 -11.05
N PRO A 116 6.90 20.20 -9.76
CA PRO A 116 7.70 19.57 -8.70
C PRO A 116 7.82 18.06 -8.92
N ASP A 117 9.01 17.51 -8.70
CA ASP A 117 9.23 16.08 -8.80
C ASP A 117 8.46 15.34 -7.70
N VAL A 118 7.51 14.52 -8.14
CA VAL A 118 6.63 13.75 -7.27
C VAL A 118 7.42 12.70 -6.49
N TRP A 119 8.47 12.11 -7.08
CA TRP A 119 9.30 11.12 -6.38
C TRP A 119 9.99 11.76 -5.17
N SER A 120 10.67 12.89 -5.39
CA SER A 120 11.26 13.70 -4.32
C SER A 120 10.21 14.18 -3.31
N THR A 121 9.03 14.60 -3.77
CA THR A 121 7.94 15.07 -2.89
C THR A 121 7.46 13.99 -1.94
N LEU A 122 7.35 12.74 -2.42
CA LEU A 122 6.99 11.57 -1.62
C LEU A 122 8.16 11.03 -0.77
N ASN A 123 9.35 11.62 -0.89
CA ASN A 123 10.59 11.09 -0.31
C ASN A 123 10.80 9.61 -0.69
N GLY A 124 10.54 9.29 -1.96
CA GLY A 124 10.57 7.93 -2.48
C GLY A 124 11.69 7.71 -3.50
N GLU A 125 12.19 6.48 -3.52
CA GLU A 125 13.23 6.04 -4.43
C GLU A 125 12.67 5.18 -5.57
N LYS A 126 13.55 4.81 -6.51
CA LYS A 126 13.19 3.93 -7.62
C LYS A 126 12.61 2.61 -7.12
N ASP A 127 11.49 2.23 -7.72
CA ASP A 127 10.73 1.01 -7.46
C ASP A 127 10.04 0.99 -6.10
N ASP A 128 10.02 2.11 -5.35
CA ASP A 128 9.29 2.20 -4.08
C ASP A 128 7.77 2.11 -4.26
N PHE A 129 7.11 1.54 -3.24
CA PHE A 129 5.65 1.46 -3.14
C PHE A 129 5.16 2.21 -1.91
N PHE A 130 4.09 2.98 -2.11
CA PHE A 130 3.33 3.62 -1.04
C PHE A 130 1.91 3.06 -1.06
N ILE A 131 1.50 2.45 0.06
CA ILE A 131 0.17 1.86 0.20
C ILE A 131 -0.64 2.74 1.14
N TYR A 132 -1.76 3.27 0.65
CA TYR A 132 -2.67 4.11 1.42
C TYR A 132 -3.97 3.38 1.73
N ASP A 133 -4.51 3.60 2.92
CA ASP A 133 -5.84 3.10 3.28
C ASP A 133 -6.96 3.88 2.55
N ARG A 134 -8.22 3.49 2.79
CA ARG A 134 -9.41 4.12 2.18
C ARG A 134 -9.61 5.58 2.59
N CYS A 135 -8.92 6.05 3.62
CA CYS A 135 -8.93 7.43 4.06
C CYS A 135 -7.74 8.24 3.52
N GLY A 136 -6.94 7.65 2.63
CA GLY A 136 -5.77 8.30 2.05
C GLY A 136 -4.61 8.44 3.03
N ARG A 137 -4.54 7.62 4.10
CA ARG A 137 -3.43 7.63 5.06
C ARG A 137 -2.41 6.56 4.70
N LEU A 138 -1.13 6.89 4.77
CA LEU A 138 -0.03 5.99 4.44
C LEU A 138 0.03 4.82 5.44
N THR A 139 -0.19 3.61 4.96
CA THR A 139 -0.09 2.38 5.78
C THR A 139 1.31 1.77 5.71
N HIS A 140 1.92 1.77 4.51
CA HIS A 140 3.23 1.15 4.25
C HIS A 140 3.99 1.98 3.21
N HIS A 141 5.28 2.19 3.46
CA HIS A 141 6.27 2.64 2.48
C HIS A 141 7.31 1.53 2.33
N LEU A 142 7.33 0.90 1.16
CA LEU A 142 8.23 -0.19 0.85
C LEU A 142 9.34 0.32 -0.05
N SER A 143 10.54 0.38 0.50
CA SER A 143 11.79 0.57 -0.24
C SER A 143 12.57 -0.74 -0.32
N LEU A 144 13.71 -0.75 -1.00
CA LEU A 144 14.61 -1.92 -1.00
C LEU A 144 14.96 -2.34 0.45
N PRO A 145 15.00 -3.65 0.75
CA PRO A 145 14.77 -4.79 -0.15
C PRO A 145 13.30 -5.23 -0.29
N TYR A 146 12.36 -4.58 0.41
CA TYR A 146 10.95 -4.99 0.50
C TYR A 146 10.11 -4.60 -0.72
N ASN A 147 10.61 -3.71 -1.57
CA ASN A 147 9.91 -3.29 -2.79
C ASN A 147 9.99 -4.30 -3.96
N ILE A 148 10.66 -5.45 -3.78
CA ILE A 148 10.83 -6.44 -4.85
C ILE A 148 9.54 -7.24 -5.07
N ILE A 149 8.84 -6.96 -6.17
CA ILE A 149 7.66 -7.75 -6.58
C ILE A 149 8.07 -9.19 -6.90
N GLY A 150 7.43 -10.12 -6.17
CA GLY A 150 7.68 -11.56 -6.23
C GLY A 150 8.20 -12.13 -4.90
N HIS A 151 8.70 -11.29 -3.99
CA HIS A 151 9.11 -11.72 -2.65
C HIS A 151 7.97 -11.68 -1.62
N GLY A 152 6.78 -11.19 -2.02
CA GLY A 152 5.57 -11.22 -1.19
C GLY A 152 5.32 -9.98 -0.32
N HIS A 153 6.33 -9.15 -0.05
CA HIS A 153 6.16 -7.96 0.81
C HIS A 153 5.13 -6.95 0.27
N VAL A 154 5.25 -6.56 -1.01
CA VAL A 154 4.28 -5.66 -1.66
C VAL A 154 2.87 -6.26 -1.66
N GLU A 155 2.75 -7.57 -1.90
CA GLU A 155 1.48 -8.28 -1.89
C GLU A 155 0.85 -8.27 -0.48
N GLN A 156 1.65 -8.54 0.54
CA GLN A 156 1.22 -8.60 1.92
C GLN A 156 0.80 -7.22 2.44
N ALA A 157 1.57 -6.17 2.17
CA ALA A 157 1.22 -4.80 2.57
C ALA A 157 -0.11 -4.33 1.95
N ILE A 158 -0.38 -4.69 0.68
CA ILE A 158 -1.66 -4.41 0.03
C ILE A 158 -2.80 -5.17 0.71
N LYS A 159 -2.59 -6.46 1.00
CA LYS A 159 -3.58 -7.28 1.72
C LYS A 159 -3.88 -6.72 3.10
N GLU A 160 -2.86 -6.32 3.85
CA GLU A 160 -3.02 -5.76 5.19
C GLU A 160 -3.80 -4.43 5.16
N ALA A 161 -3.44 -3.52 4.24
CA ALA A 161 -4.17 -2.26 4.06
C ALA A 161 -5.62 -2.46 3.59
N TYR A 162 -5.87 -3.52 2.82
CA TYR A 162 -7.21 -3.87 2.35
C TYR A 162 -8.08 -4.49 3.43
N CYS A 163 -7.54 -5.45 4.17
CA CYS A 163 -8.27 -6.32 5.09
C CYS A 163 -8.40 -5.74 6.50
N HIS A 164 -7.51 -4.82 6.88
CA HIS A 164 -7.43 -4.32 8.24
C HIS A 164 -7.47 -2.79 8.29
N ARG A 165 -8.03 -2.26 9.37
CA ARG A 165 -7.98 -0.83 9.70
C ARG A 165 -6.61 -0.47 10.29
N VAL A 166 -5.55 -0.58 9.50
CA VAL A 166 -4.15 -0.34 9.92
C VAL A 166 -4.00 1.02 10.62
N CYS A 167 -4.71 2.04 10.15
CA CYS A 167 -4.67 3.40 10.69
C CYS A 167 -5.91 3.77 11.52
N GLY A 168 -6.67 2.78 11.98
CA GLY A 168 -7.90 2.99 12.75
C GLY A 168 -9.08 3.44 11.89
N GLU A 169 -10.09 4.00 12.54
CA GLU A 169 -11.38 4.33 11.93
C GLU A 169 -11.25 5.21 10.68
N CYS A 170 -12.13 4.95 9.71
CA CYS A 170 -12.18 5.65 8.43
C CYS A 170 -13.62 6.02 8.05
N SER A 171 -13.89 7.30 7.82
CA SER A 171 -15.23 7.82 7.52
C SER A 171 -15.80 7.29 6.19
N PHE A 172 -14.94 6.91 5.25
CA PHE A 172 -15.36 6.36 3.96
C PHE A 172 -15.84 4.90 4.06
N GLU A 173 -15.59 4.22 5.17
CA GLU A 173 -16.09 2.85 5.42
C GLU A 173 -17.51 2.84 6.03
N VAL A 174 -18.04 4.01 6.43
CA VAL A 174 -19.30 4.12 7.20
C VAL A 174 -20.56 3.95 6.34
N HIS A 175 -20.45 3.77 5.03
CA HIS A 175 -21.62 3.70 4.13
C HIS A 175 -22.29 2.32 4.01
N THR A 176 -21.71 1.25 4.56
CA THR A 176 -22.29 -0.10 4.41
C THR A 176 -23.31 -0.44 5.50
N THR A 177 -23.37 0.29 6.61
CA THR A 177 -24.25 -0.04 7.74
C THR A 177 -25.60 0.68 7.76
N LEU A 178 -25.77 1.78 7.02
CA LEU A 178 -27.00 2.60 7.10
C LEU A 178 -28.04 2.31 5.99
N SER A 179 -27.67 1.58 4.93
CA SER A 179 -28.56 1.32 3.79
C SER A 179 -29.41 0.04 3.92
N LEU A 180 -29.23 -0.75 4.99
CA LEU A 180 -30.00 -1.97 5.26
C LEU A 180 -30.92 -1.86 6.48
N ILE A 181 -31.41 -0.67 6.82
CA ILE A 181 -32.55 -0.56 7.73
C ILE A 181 -33.81 -0.49 6.85
N PRO A 182 -34.56 -1.58 6.64
CA PRO A 182 -35.97 -1.44 6.29
C PRO A 182 -36.60 -0.62 7.41
N GLU A 183 -37.33 0.44 7.07
CA GLU A 183 -38.22 1.12 8.02
C GLU A 183 -39.23 0.09 8.54
N ALA A 184 -38.92 -0.56 9.66
CA ALA A 184 -39.79 -1.53 10.29
C ALA A 184 -40.51 -0.86 11.46
N HIS A 185 -41.82 -0.74 11.28
CA HIS A 185 -42.77 -0.41 12.33
C HIS A 185 -42.54 -1.27 13.59
N THR A 186 -42.41 -0.57 14.71
CA THR A 186 -42.83 -0.95 16.07
C THR A 186 -42.92 -2.45 16.37
N SER A 187 -41.81 -3.05 16.79
CA SER A 187 -41.76 -3.88 18.01
C SER A 187 -40.33 -4.29 18.32
N LEU A 188 -39.94 -4.13 19.58
CA LEU A 188 -38.62 -4.49 20.10
C LEU A 188 -38.44 -6.01 20.05
N PRO A 189 -37.26 -6.50 19.67
CA PRO A 189 -36.69 -7.63 20.38
C PRO A 189 -35.28 -7.34 20.93
N THR A 190 -35.11 -7.89 22.12
CA THR A 190 -33.94 -7.99 22.97
C THR A 190 -32.73 -8.58 22.25
N SER A 191 -31.55 -8.02 22.57
CA SER A 191 -30.18 -8.48 22.26
C SER A 191 -29.82 -8.67 20.78
N ILE A 192 -29.19 -7.64 20.20
CA ILE A 192 -28.42 -7.78 18.95
C ILE A 192 -27.00 -8.15 19.35
N THR A 193 -26.60 -9.39 19.08
CA THR A 193 -25.20 -9.77 19.03
C THR A 193 -24.55 -9.04 17.86
N LEU A 194 -23.51 -8.26 18.13
CA LEU A 194 -22.63 -7.68 17.11
C LEU A 194 -21.93 -8.83 16.38
N GLU A 195 -22.48 -9.27 15.26
CA GLU A 195 -21.67 -9.95 14.25
C GLU A 195 -20.88 -8.87 13.53
N THR A 196 -19.58 -8.83 13.82
CA THR A 196 -18.61 -8.16 12.97
C THR A 196 -18.78 -8.70 11.56
N ASP A 197 -18.80 -7.81 10.57
CA ASP A 197 -18.60 -8.16 9.17
C ASP A 197 -17.22 -8.83 9.07
N ASP A 198 -17.20 -10.13 9.32
CA ASP A 198 -16.00 -10.91 9.41
C ASP A 198 -15.38 -10.88 8.02
N GLY A 199 -14.12 -10.44 7.95
CA GLY A 199 -13.25 -10.46 6.78
C GLY A 199 -12.98 -11.86 6.23
N HIS A 200 -14.03 -12.65 5.97
CA HIS A 200 -14.03 -13.98 5.36
C HIS A 200 -13.42 -13.95 3.95
N SER A 201 -13.42 -12.80 3.27
CA SER A 201 -12.67 -12.66 2.01
C SER A 201 -11.14 -12.65 2.20
N CYS A 202 -10.64 -12.23 3.37
CA CYS A 202 -9.21 -12.11 3.63
C CYS A 202 -8.58 -13.33 4.33
N GLN A 203 -9.40 -14.15 5.00
CA GLN A 203 -8.92 -15.35 5.71
C GLN A 203 -8.83 -16.61 4.83
N THR A 204 -9.53 -16.66 3.68
CA THR A 204 -9.70 -17.92 2.93
C THR A 204 -8.43 -18.41 2.20
N ASN A 205 -7.38 -17.59 2.09
CA ASN A 205 -6.13 -17.98 1.39
C ASN A 205 -4.94 -18.32 2.30
N ILE A 206 -5.02 -18.17 3.62
CA ILE A 206 -3.91 -18.50 4.52
C ILE A 206 -3.91 -19.98 4.93
N LEU A 207 -5.06 -20.67 4.88
CA LEU A 207 -5.21 -22.08 5.29
C LEU A 207 -5.10 -23.12 4.17
N ARG A 208 -4.83 -22.72 2.92
CA ARG A 208 -4.79 -23.65 1.76
C ARG A 208 -3.40 -24.09 1.28
N LEU A 209 -2.36 -23.95 2.11
CA LEU A 209 -1.02 -24.50 1.84
C LEU A 209 -0.46 -25.32 3.00
N VAL A 210 -1.31 -26.15 3.60
CA VAL A 210 -0.86 -27.31 4.37
C VAL A 210 -1.72 -28.51 3.96
N ASN A 211 -1.27 -29.21 2.91
CA ASN A 211 -1.55 -30.62 2.69
C ASN A 211 -0.47 -31.19 1.79
#